data_AF-A0A2V7JHV6-F1
#
_entry.id   AF-A0A2V7JHV6-F1
#
_cell.length_a   1.000
_cell.length_b   1.000
_cell.length_c   1.000
_cell.angle_alpha   90.00
_cell.angle_beta   90.00
_cell.angle_gamma   90.00
#
_symmetry.space_group_name_H-M   'P 1'
#
loop_
_entity.id
_entity.type
_entity.pdbx_description
1 polymer ?
#
loop_
_entity_poly.entity_id
_entity_poly.type
_entity_poly.pdbx_seq_one_letter_code
_entity_poly.pdbx_strand_id
1 'polypeptide(L)'
;GVYDAFRAWLSAEIGVANPDDLDAGSLNQVLSAFFLAMGWGTLSVAPLGSAALTVDSGDWAEAEPGSAETPMCFFTSGMFADFLGRLSGEPVAVMEVECRSRNDARCRFLSGSPDTLNAVYAQMAQGMSYENALGA
;
A
#
# COMPACT_ATOMS: atom_id res chain seq x y z
N GLY A 1 9.39 -14.16 -0.02
CA GLY A 1 9.12 -12.75 -0.36
C GLY A 1 8.68 -11.99 0.88
N VAL A 2 8.20 -10.74 0.74
CA VAL A 2 7.74 -9.93 1.89
C VAL A 2 6.59 -10.59 2.62
N TYR A 3 5.69 -11.27 1.91
CA TYR A 3 4.61 -12.05 2.53
C TYR A 3 5.13 -13.18 3.43
N ASP A 4 6.13 -13.93 3.00
CA ASP A 4 6.71 -15.01 3.83
C ASP A 4 7.42 -14.45 5.07
N ALA A 5 8.11 -13.30 4.92
CA ALA A 5 8.73 -12.59 6.03
C ALA A 5 7.68 -12.09 7.02
N PHE A 6 6.55 -11.58 6.53
CA PHE A 6 5.42 -11.18 7.37
C PHE A 6 4.85 -12.35 8.15
N ARG A 7 4.61 -13.52 7.53
CA ARG A 7 4.12 -14.70 8.26
C ARG A 7 5.11 -15.17 9.33
N ALA A 8 6.40 -15.21 9.01
CA ALA A 8 7.42 -15.61 9.96
C ALA A 8 7.50 -14.64 11.16
N TRP A 9 7.47 -13.34 10.88
CA TRP A 9 7.44 -12.29 11.89
C TRP A 9 6.16 -12.34 12.73
N LEU A 10 5.00 -12.53 12.09
CA LEU A 10 3.71 -12.61 12.75
C LEU A 10 3.65 -13.78 13.75
N SER A 11 4.16 -14.94 13.35
CA SER A 11 4.23 -16.10 14.23
C SER A 11 5.23 -15.90 15.38
N ALA A 12 6.34 -15.20 15.15
CA ALA A 12 7.39 -15.00 16.15
C ALA A 12 7.03 -13.91 17.18
N GLU A 13 6.50 -12.78 16.72
CA GLU A 13 6.28 -11.59 17.54
C GLU A 13 4.85 -11.50 18.09
N ILE A 14 3.86 -11.99 17.34
CA ILE A 14 2.43 -11.87 17.70
C ILE A 14 1.83 -13.24 18.08
N GLY A 15 2.53 -14.35 17.78
CA GLY A 15 2.07 -15.71 18.09
C GLY A 15 0.93 -16.19 17.18
N VAL A 16 0.68 -15.51 16.06
CA VAL A 16 -0.37 -15.85 15.09
C VAL A 16 0.26 -16.57 13.89
N ALA A 17 -0.21 -17.80 13.62
CA ALA A 17 0.39 -18.66 12.60
C ALA A 17 0.00 -18.27 11.17
N ASN A 18 -1.27 -17.93 10.93
CA ASN A 18 -1.76 -17.51 9.62
C ASN A 18 -2.29 -16.08 9.67
N PRO A 19 -2.03 -15.24 8.65
CA PRO A 19 -2.62 -13.91 8.56
C PRO A 19 -4.15 -13.89 8.63
N ASP A 20 -4.82 -14.93 8.13
CA ASP A 20 -6.29 -15.06 8.16
C ASP A 20 -6.86 -15.20 9.58
N ASP A 21 -6.02 -15.59 10.55
CA ASP A 21 -6.39 -15.69 11.96
C ASP A 21 -6.32 -14.32 12.68
N LEU A 22 -5.89 -13.25 11.99
CA LEU A 22 -5.87 -11.89 12.54
C LEU A 22 -7.27 -11.29 12.58
N ASP A 23 -7.55 -10.63 13.70
CA ASP A 23 -8.71 -9.75 13.78
C ASP A 23 -8.57 -8.58 12.79
N ALA A 24 -9.63 -8.34 12.02
CA ALA A 24 -9.64 -7.29 11.00
C ALA A 24 -9.40 -5.89 11.58
N GLY A 25 -9.85 -5.64 12.82
CA GLY A 25 -9.60 -4.38 13.52
C GLY A 25 -8.13 -4.17 13.91
N SER A 26 -7.36 -5.25 13.98
CA SER A 26 -5.94 -5.24 14.35
C SER A 26 -5.00 -5.19 13.15
N LEU A 27 -5.47 -5.51 11.94
CA LEU A 27 -4.64 -5.65 10.74
C LEU A 27 -3.77 -4.42 10.48
N ASN A 28 -4.34 -3.23 10.59
CA ASN A 28 -3.65 -1.97 10.30
C ASN A 28 -2.46 -1.74 11.25
N GLN A 29 -2.67 -1.98 12.55
CA GLN A 29 -1.64 -1.87 13.56
C GLN A 29 -0.53 -2.90 13.34
N VAL A 30 -0.90 -4.15 13.03
CA VAL A 30 0.03 -5.25 12.80
C VAL A 30 0.88 -5.01 11.56
N LEU A 31 0.29 -4.56 10.44
CA LEU A 31 1.02 -4.22 9.23
C LEU A 31 2.01 -3.07 9.47
N SER A 32 1.55 -2.01 10.15
CA SER A 32 2.41 -0.87 10.50
C SER A 32 3.60 -1.30 11.38
N ALA A 33 3.36 -2.15 12.39
CA ALA A 33 4.40 -2.69 13.25
C ALA A 33 5.41 -3.57 12.49
N PHE A 34 4.93 -4.41 11.56
CA PHE A 34 5.79 -5.24 10.72
C PHE A 34 6.73 -4.40 9.85
N PHE A 35 6.19 -3.46 9.06
CA PHE A 35 7.01 -2.64 8.17
C PHE A 35 7.98 -1.74 8.94
N LEU A 36 7.57 -1.24 10.10
CA LEU A 36 8.45 -0.49 11.00
C LEU A 36 9.61 -1.37 11.50
N ALA A 37 9.32 -2.60 11.97
CA ALA A 37 10.34 -3.54 12.44
C ALA A 37 11.32 -3.94 11.33
N MET A 38 10.87 -3.97 10.08
CA MET A 38 11.69 -4.26 8.90
C MET A 38 12.45 -3.03 8.36
N GLY A 39 12.28 -1.86 8.97
CA GLY A 39 13.00 -0.63 8.60
C GLY A 39 12.40 0.12 7.40
N TRP A 40 11.17 -0.18 6.99
CA TRP A 40 10.49 0.52 5.89
C TRP A 40 9.83 1.83 6.33
N GLY A 41 9.52 1.97 7.61
CA GLY A 41 8.71 3.07 8.16
C GLY A 41 7.32 2.60 8.57
N THR A 42 6.48 3.55 8.95
CA THR A 42 5.10 3.29 9.36
C THR A 42 4.15 3.38 8.18
N LEU A 43 3.06 2.61 8.21
CA LEU A 43 1.98 2.77 7.26
C LEU A 43 0.60 2.77 7.92
N SER A 44 -0.39 3.27 7.20
CA SER A 44 -1.80 3.08 7.51
C SER A 44 -2.58 2.66 6.28
N VAL A 45 -3.57 1.79 6.48
CA VAL A 45 -4.50 1.33 5.44
C VAL A 45 -5.90 1.88 5.70
N ALA A 46 -6.56 2.43 4.70
CA ALA A 46 -7.93 2.92 4.83
C ALA A 46 -8.73 2.69 3.55
N PRO A 47 -10.07 2.51 3.62
CA PRO A 47 -10.90 2.53 2.42
C PRO A 47 -10.87 3.90 1.72
N LEU A 48 -10.88 3.88 0.39
CA LEU A 48 -11.11 5.05 -0.45
C LEU A 48 -12.23 4.73 -1.46
N GLY A 49 -13.37 5.39 -1.28
CA GLY A 49 -14.59 5.03 -1.97
C GLY A 49 -15.02 3.60 -1.65
N SER A 50 -15.68 2.93 -2.61
CA SER A 50 -16.17 1.55 -2.46
C SER A 50 -15.27 0.49 -3.08
N ALA A 51 -14.22 0.88 -3.82
CA ALA A 51 -13.50 -0.01 -4.73
C ALA A 51 -11.98 -0.04 -4.52
N ALA A 52 -11.43 0.78 -3.62
CA ALA A 52 -10.00 0.84 -3.37
C ALA A 52 -9.67 1.01 -1.88
N LEU A 53 -8.43 0.67 -1.53
CA LEU A 53 -7.79 1.01 -0.28
C LEU A 53 -6.65 2.00 -0.56
N THR A 54 -6.42 2.95 0.33
CA THR A 54 -5.17 3.71 0.38
C THR A 54 -4.20 3.03 1.35
N VAL A 55 -2.93 3.00 0.96
CA VAL A 55 -1.80 2.71 1.85
C VAL A 55 -0.98 3.99 1.95
N ASP A 56 -0.96 4.61 3.12
CA ASP A 56 -0.30 5.89 3.37
C ASP A 56 0.94 5.71 4.25
N SER A 57 2.00 6.45 3.94
CA SER A 57 3.19 6.51 4.80
C SER A 57 3.87 7.89 4.74
N GLY A 58 4.17 8.44 5.91
CA GLY A 58 4.88 9.73 6.05
C GLY A 58 6.41 9.59 6.12
N ASP A 59 6.92 8.38 6.32
CA ASP A 59 8.32 8.09 6.61
C ASP A 59 8.87 6.91 5.76
N TRP A 60 8.21 6.60 4.65
CA TRP A 60 8.55 5.46 3.81
C TRP A 60 9.99 5.46 3.28
N ALA A 61 10.69 4.34 3.48
CA ALA A 61 12.14 4.22 3.24
C ALA A 61 12.56 4.34 1.77
N GLU A 62 11.69 3.99 0.81
CA GLU A 62 12.02 4.13 -0.62
C GLU A 62 11.97 5.60 -1.08
N ALA A 63 11.34 6.48 -0.31
CA ALA A 63 11.10 7.87 -0.71
C ALA A 63 11.99 8.85 0.04
N GLU A 64 13.04 9.34 -0.63
CA GLU A 64 13.83 10.48 -0.19
C GLU A 64 13.16 11.80 -0.62
N PRO A 65 12.77 12.71 0.30
CA PRO A 65 12.04 13.93 -0.02
C PRO A 65 12.70 14.82 -1.09
N GLY A 66 11.94 15.19 -2.12
CA GLY A 66 12.40 16.13 -3.16
C GLY A 66 13.53 15.60 -4.05
N SER A 67 13.76 14.29 -4.05
CA SER A 67 14.79 13.64 -4.86
C SER A 67 14.42 13.50 -6.36
N ALA A 68 13.15 13.69 -6.73
CA ALA A 68 12.66 13.51 -8.10
C ALA A 68 11.47 14.43 -8.45
N GLU A 69 11.18 14.60 -9.74
CA GLU A 69 10.00 15.35 -10.21
C GLU A 69 8.75 14.47 -10.37
N THR A 70 8.90 13.16 -10.24
CA THR A 70 7.83 12.15 -10.39
C THR A 70 7.85 11.16 -9.24
N PRO A 71 6.75 10.42 -8.98
CA PRO A 71 6.76 9.33 -8.01
C PRO A 71 7.82 8.27 -8.34
N MET A 72 8.53 7.78 -7.32
CA MET A 72 9.70 6.91 -7.50
C MET A 72 9.60 5.59 -6.73
N CYS A 73 8.52 5.31 -5.99
CA CYS A 73 8.40 4.09 -5.20
C CYS A 73 7.93 2.89 -6.04
N PHE A 74 8.65 2.63 -7.13
CA PHE A 74 8.34 1.55 -8.08
C PHE A 74 8.49 0.18 -7.44
N PHE A 75 9.51 -0.02 -6.59
CA PHE A 75 9.70 -1.29 -5.91
C PHE A 75 8.54 -1.55 -4.95
N THR A 76 8.14 -0.54 -4.16
CA THR A 76 7.01 -0.64 -3.23
C THR A 76 5.71 -0.94 -3.95
N SER A 77 5.44 -0.32 -5.09
CA SER A 77 4.23 -0.62 -5.87
C SER A 77 4.14 -2.10 -6.25
N GLY A 78 5.21 -2.68 -6.78
CA GLY A 78 5.27 -4.11 -7.09
C GLY A 78 5.22 -5.01 -5.85
N MET A 79 5.95 -4.63 -4.79
CA MET A 79 5.99 -5.34 -3.52
C MET A 79 4.61 -5.41 -2.86
N PHE A 80 3.88 -4.29 -2.81
CA PHE A 80 2.53 -4.25 -2.24
C PHE A 80 1.53 -5.02 -3.10
N ALA A 81 1.66 -5.04 -4.43
CA ALA A 81 0.78 -5.85 -5.28
C ALA A 81 0.91 -7.36 -4.97
N ASP A 82 2.14 -7.89 -4.86
CA ASP A 82 2.36 -9.30 -4.46
C ASP A 82 1.92 -9.55 -3.00
N PHE A 83 2.30 -8.65 -2.09
CA PHE A 83 2.00 -8.80 -0.66
C PHE A 83 0.50 -8.80 -0.37
N LEU A 84 -0.21 -7.78 -0.84
CA LEU A 84 -1.65 -7.61 -0.60
C LEU A 84 -2.47 -8.65 -1.36
N GLY A 85 -2.03 -9.06 -2.56
CA GLY A 85 -2.71 -10.14 -3.30
C GLY A 85 -2.62 -11.50 -2.61
N ARG A 86 -1.46 -11.81 -2.01
CA ARG A 86 -1.32 -13.03 -1.19
C ARG A 86 -2.12 -12.95 0.10
N LEU A 87 -2.22 -11.76 0.70
CA LEU A 87 -2.97 -11.53 1.92
C LEU A 87 -4.49 -11.62 1.71
N SER A 88 -4.99 -11.14 0.56
CA SER A 88 -6.42 -11.21 0.23
C SER A 88 -6.84 -12.52 -0.43
N GLY A 89 -5.88 -13.29 -0.97
CA GLY A 89 -6.16 -14.45 -1.80
C GLY A 89 -6.64 -14.10 -3.22
N GLU A 90 -6.63 -12.83 -3.59
CA GLU A 90 -7.14 -12.31 -4.87
C GLU A 90 -6.08 -11.50 -5.63
N PRO A 91 -6.17 -11.40 -6.97
CA PRO A 91 -5.29 -10.49 -7.73
C PRO A 91 -5.47 -9.03 -7.28
N VAL A 92 -4.38 -8.39 -6.88
CA VAL A 92 -4.35 -6.98 -6.48
C VAL A 92 -3.38 -6.21 -7.37
N ALA A 93 -3.81 -5.04 -7.83
CA ALA A 93 -2.96 -4.04 -8.44
C ALA A 93 -2.69 -2.92 -7.44
N VAL A 94 -1.51 -2.30 -7.54
CA VAL A 94 -1.13 -1.16 -6.71
C VAL A 94 -0.59 -0.04 -7.58
N MET A 95 -1.03 1.20 -7.33
CA MET A 95 -0.62 2.40 -8.06
C MET A 95 -0.23 3.50 -7.08
N GLU A 96 0.99 4.02 -7.20
CA GLU A 96 1.43 5.21 -6.47
C GLU A 96 0.78 6.48 -7.04
N VAL A 97 0.19 7.31 -6.18
CA VAL A 97 -0.52 8.55 -6.58
C VAL A 97 0.00 9.82 -5.89
N GLU A 98 0.64 9.68 -4.73
CA GLU A 98 1.41 10.73 -4.05
C GLU A 98 2.76 10.14 -3.62
N CYS A 99 3.84 10.91 -3.67
CA CYS A 99 5.18 10.44 -3.31
C CYS A 99 6.03 11.55 -2.70
N ARG A 100 6.68 11.25 -1.57
CA ARG A 100 7.65 12.16 -0.95
C ARG A 100 8.83 12.48 -1.86
N SER A 101 9.23 11.57 -2.75
CA SER A 101 10.27 11.87 -3.75
C SER A 101 9.91 13.04 -4.66
N ARG A 102 8.62 13.21 -4.99
CA ARG A 102 8.06 14.38 -5.70
C ARG A 102 7.78 15.58 -4.78
N ASN A 103 8.20 15.50 -3.52
CA ASN A 103 7.95 16.49 -2.47
C ASN A 103 6.48 16.57 -2.02
N ASP A 104 5.68 15.52 -2.26
CA ASP A 104 4.36 15.39 -1.64
C ASP A 104 4.49 15.15 -0.12
N ALA A 105 3.43 15.43 0.65
CA ALA A 105 3.47 15.34 2.12
C ALA A 105 3.64 13.90 2.64
N ARG A 106 3.35 12.89 1.82
CA ARG A 106 3.39 11.46 2.13
C ARG A 106 3.56 10.65 0.85
N CYS A 107 3.90 9.37 1.00
CA CYS A 107 3.65 8.39 -0.05
C CYS A 107 2.24 7.85 0.12
N ARG A 108 1.49 7.76 -0.98
CA ARG A 108 0.16 7.17 -1.04
C ARG A 108 0.08 6.22 -2.22
N PHE A 109 -0.35 5.00 -1.91
CA PHE A 109 -0.61 3.95 -2.89
C PHE A 109 -2.10 3.62 -2.88
N LEU A 110 -2.68 3.47 -4.05
CA LEU A 110 -4.01 2.89 -4.23
C LEU A 110 -3.85 1.40 -4.44
N SER A 111 -4.65 0.60 -3.73
CA SER A 111 -4.74 -0.85 -3.88
C SER A 111 -6.16 -1.22 -4.23
N GLY A 112 -6.33 -2.09 -5.23
CA GLY A 112 -7.65 -2.55 -5.68
C GLY A 112 -7.53 -3.66 -6.71
N SER A 113 -8.67 -4.07 -7.29
CA SER A 113 -8.64 -5.02 -8.40
C SER A 113 -7.92 -4.40 -9.61
N PRO A 114 -7.29 -5.22 -10.48
CA PRO A 114 -6.64 -4.72 -11.69
C PRO A 114 -7.57 -3.89 -12.58
N ASP A 115 -8.82 -4.32 -12.74
CA ASP A 115 -9.81 -3.61 -13.55
C ASP A 115 -10.14 -2.23 -12.99
N THR A 116 -10.33 -2.13 -11.66
CA THR A 116 -10.57 -0.84 -10.99
C THR A 116 -9.38 0.11 -11.20
N LEU A 117 -8.15 -0.34 -10.93
CA LEU A 117 -6.99 0.57 -11.06
C LEU A 117 -6.67 0.94 -12.50
N ASN A 118 -6.92 0.07 -13.48
CA ASN A 118 -6.81 0.41 -14.90
C ASN A 118 -7.82 1.51 -15.28
N ALA A 119 -9.05 1.44 -14.78
CA ALA A 119 -10.05 2.48 -15.03
C ALA A 119 -9.65 3.82 -14.38
N VAL A 120 -9.16 3.80 -13.14
CA VAL A 120 -8.65 5.00 -12.46
C VAL A 120 -7.47 5.60 -13.22
N TYR A 121 -6.50 4.79 -13.64
CA TYR A 121 -5.36 5.26 -14.43
C TYR A 121 -5.80 5.94 -15.73
N ALA A 122 -6.74 5.34 -16.47
CA ALA A 122 -7.26 5.91 -17.71
C ALA A 122 -7.98 7.26 -17.52
N GLN A 123 -8.65 7.46 -16.39
CA GLN A 123 -9.29 8.73 -16.05
C GLN A 123 -8.28 9.77 -15.57
N MET A 124 -7.26 9.36 -14.80
CA MET A 124 -6.15 10.23 -14.41
C MET A 124 -5.36 10.74 -15.61
N ALA A 125 -5.16 9.89 -16.62
CA ALA A 125 -4.54 10.30 -17.88
C ALA A 125 -5.34 11.38 -18.65
N GLN A 126 -6.63 11.54 -18.34
CA GLN A 126 -7.50 12.59 -18.87
C GLN A 126 -7.55 13.84 -17.98
N GLY A 127 -6.74 13.90 -16.92
CA GLY A 127 -6.66 15.03 -16.00
C GLY A 127 -7.61 14.95 -14.80
N MET A 128 -8.32 13.83 -14.61
CA MET A 128 -9.14 13.62 -13.42
C MET A 128 -8.27 13.30 -12.19
N SER A 129 -8.66 13.76 -11.00
CA SER A 129 -8.01 13.32 -9.77
C SER A 129 -8.40 11.88 -9.42
N TYR A 130 -7.57 11.17 -8.66
CA TYR A 130 -7.84 9.77 -8.33
C TYR A 130 -9.04 9.61 -7.38
N GLU A 131 -9.30 10.61 -6.53
CA GLU A 131 -10.48 10.64 -5.65
C GLU A 131 -11.76 10.72 -6.47
N ASN A 132 -11.83 11.65 -7.41
CA ASN A 132 -12.96 11.80 -8.32
C ASN A 132 -13.16 10.53 -9.17
N ALA A 133 -12.07 9.91 -9.63
CA ALA A 133 -12.11 8.67 -10.40
C ALA A 133 -12.69 7.50 -9.59
N LEU A 134 -12.49 7.50 -8.28
CA LEU A 134 -13.03 6.52 -7.33
C LEU A 134 -14.38 6.93 -6.72
N GLY A 135 -14.90 8.10 -7.07
CA GLY A 135 -16.13 8.66 -6.49
C GLY A 135 -16.03 8.95 -5.00
N ALA A 136 -14.84 9.34 -4.53
CA ALA A 136 -14.51 9.63 -3.13
C ALA A 136 -14.36 11.13 -2.85
#